data_AF-A0A850LS55-F1
#
_entry.id   AF-A0A850LS55-F1
#
_cell.length_a   1.000
_cell.length_b   1.000
_cell.length_c   1.000
_cell.angle_alpha   90.00
_cell.angle_beta   90.00
_cell.angle_gamma   90.00
#
_symmetry.space_group_name_H-M   'P 1'
#
loop_
_entity.id
_entity.type
_entity.pdbx_description
1 polymer ?
#
loop_
_entity_poly.entity_id
_entity_poly.type
_entity_poly.pdbx_seq_one_letter_code
_entity_poly.pdbx_strand_id
1 'polypeptide(L)'
;MFEEGYWSPLSMLASIVEEIGEVSREINALEGYKIKKKGVDTNYKKNIGMELGDLIFSIICLANYYDIDLEENFELILKKYENRDMNRWTKKK
;
A
#
# COMPACT_ATOMS: atom_id res chain seq x y z
N MET A 1 3.72 -21.41 -10.37
CA MET A 1 3.47 -21.28 -8.92
C MET A 1 4.43 -22.24 -8.25
N PHE A 2 5.36 -21.77 -7.43
CA PHE A 2 6.48 -22.59 -6.94
C PHE A 2 6.05 -23.50 -5.79
N GLU A 3 6.66 -24.70 -5.74
CA GLU A 3 6.40 -25.81 -4.81
C GLU A 3 7.05 -25.62 -3.42
N GLU A 4 7.92 -24.61 -3.28
CA GLU A 4 8.39 -24.13 -1.99
C GLU A 4 7.32 -23.18 -1.44
N GLY A 5 6.52 -23.70 -0.51
CA GLY A 5 5.35 -23.06 0.05
C GLY A 5 5.60 -21.59 0.38
N TYR A 6 4.61 -20.77 0.05
CA TYR A 6 4.49 -19.37 0.44
C TYR A 6 5.24 -19.05 1.75
N TRP A 7 5.98 -17.93 1.74
CA TRP A 7 6.58 -17.32 2.93
C TRP A 7 5.63 -17.44 4.14
N SER A 8 6.17 -17.71 5.34
CA SER A 8 5.30 -17.80 6.52
C SER A 8 4.45 -16.53 6.67
N PRO A 9 3.24 -16.59 7.25
CA PRO A 9 2.41 -15.40 7.43
C PRO A 9 3.09 -14.26 8.17
N LEU A 10 3.99 -14.60 9.11
CA LEU A 10 4.79 -13.61 9.83
C LEU A 10 5.81 -12.93 8.91
N SER A 11 6.41 -13.67 7.97
CA SER A 11 7.31 -13.10 6.97
C SER A 11 6.57 -12.19 5.99
N MET A 12 5.36 -12.58 5.56
CA MET A 12 4.51 -11.74 4.72
C MET A 12 4.07 -10.46 5.46
N LEU A 13 3.68 -10.57 6.73
CA LEU A 13 3.35 -9.42 7.55
C LEU A 13 4.57 -8.50 7.74
N ALA A 14 5.75 -9.06 7.96
CA ALA A 14 6.99 -8.29 8.05
C ALA A 14 7.29 -7.53 6.75
N SER A 15 7.10 -8.18 5.60
CA SER A 15 7.22 -7.53 4.29
C SER A 15 6.23 -6.37 4.13
N ILE A 16 4.95 -6.53 4.50
CA ILE A 16 4.00 -5.40 4.50
C ILE A 16 4.49 -4.22 5.37
N VAL A 17 5.03 -4.51 6.56
CA VAL A 17 5.55 -3.47 7.47
C VAL A 17 6.78 -2.79 6.88
N GLU A 18 7.65 -3.54 6.19
CA GLU A 18 8.80 -3.01 5.46
C GLU A 18 8.36 -2.04 4.36
N GLU A 19 7.44 -2.46 3.48
CA GLU A 19 6.94 -1.60 2.39
C GLU A 19 6.24 -0.33 2.92
N ILE A 20 5.49 -0.44 4.02
CA ILE A 20 4.90 0.75 4.70
C ILE A 20 6.00 1.72 5.15
N GLY A 21 7.13 1.20 5.64
CA GLY A 21 8.30 1.99 6.02
C GLY A 21 8.96 2.68 4.83
N GLU A 22 9.02 2.01 3.68
CA GLU A 22 9.55 2.54 2.42
C GLU A 22 8.65 3.69 1.92
N VAL A 23 7.33 3.48 1.83
CA VAL A 23 6.33 4.51 1.50
C VAL A 23 6.48 5.72 2.44
N SER A 24 6.58 5.47 3.74
CA SER A 24 6.74 6.53 4.75
C SER A 24 8.03 7.33 4.54
N ARG A 25 9.11 6.69 4.11
CA ARG A 25 10.39 7.34 3.81
C ARG A 25 10.28 8.26 2.60
N GLU A 26 9.57 7.83 1.57
CA GLU A 26 9.34 8.62 0.36
C GLU A 26 8.43 9.82 0.60
N ILE A 27 7.37 9.67 1.41
CA ILE A 27 6.52 10.79 1.85
C ILE A 27 7.33 11.81 2.65
N ASN A 28 8.12 11.35 3.63
CA ASN A 28 8.95 12.26 4.44
C ASN A 28 9.98 13.04 3.59
N ALA A 29 10.49 12.41 2.53
CA ALA A 29 11.38 13.08 1.59
C ALA A 29 10.64 14.10 0.72
N LEU A 30 9.44 13.78 0.25
CA LEU A 30 8.58 14.67 -0.53
C LEU A 30 8.15 15.91 0.28
N GLU A 31 7.77 15.72 1.53
CA GLU A 31 7.30 16.79 2.42
C GLU A 31 8.45 17.62 3.04
N GLY A 32 9.70 17.33 2.67
CA GLY A 32 10.87 18.13 3.06
C GLY A 32 11.41 17.89 4.47
N TYR A 33 10.88 16.91 5.21
CA TYR A 33 11.37 16.54 6.54
C TYR A 33 12.70 15.76 6.51
N LYS A 34 13.11 15.26 5.33
CA LYS A 34 14.40 14.58 5.13
C LYS A 34 14.96 14.83 3.73
N ILE A 35 16.12 15.48 3.66
CA ILE A 35 16.81 15.74 2.39
C ILE A 35 17.45 14.43 1.88
N LYS A 36 17.11 14.00 0.66
CA LYS A 36 17.75 12.83 0.02
C LYS A 36 19.24 13.11 -0.23
N LYS A 37 20.06 12.05 -0.21
CA LYS A 37 21.48 12.15 -0.57
C LYS A 37 21.63 12.66 -2.01
N LYS A 38 22.70 13.42 -2.26
CA LYS A 38 23.06 13.84 -3.63
C LYS A 38 23.23 12.60 -4.53
N GLY A 39 22.62 12.63 -5.72
CA GLY A 39 22.71 11.55 -6.71
C GLY A 39 21.55 10.54 -6.69
N VAL A 40 20.55 10.70 -5.81
CA VAL A 40 19.34 9.85 -5.80
C VAL A 40 18.26 10.46 -6.70
N ASP A 41 17.48 9.62 -7.40
CA ASP A 41 16.33 10.04 -8.20
C ASP A 41 15.34 10.85 -7.34
N THR A 42 15.13 12.11 -7.72
CA THR A 42 14.24 13.06 -7.04
C THR A 42 12.83 13.06 -7.62
N ASN A 43 12.51 12.15 -8.54
CA ASN A 43 11.14 11.96 -9.00
C ASN A 43 10.29 11.27 -7.92
N TYR A 44 9.85 12.05 -6.93
CA TYR A 44 9.09 11.57 -5.78
C TYR A 44 7.81 10.84 -6.18
N LYS A 45 7.13 11.27 -7.26
CA LYS A 45 5.90 10.61 -7.74
C LYS A 45 6.17 9.21 -8.28
N LYS A 46 7.31 9.01 -8.94
CA LYS A 46 7.73 7.70 -9.42
C LYS A 46 8.12 6.80 -8.25
N ASN A 47 8.93 7.31 -7.32
CA ASN A 47 9.41 6.53 -6.17
C ASN A 47 8.26 6.11 -5.27
N ILE A 48 7.40 7.04 -4.83
CA ILE A 48 6.22 6.68 -4.02
C ILE A 48 5.29 5.71 -4.76
N GLY A 49 5.17 5.84 -6.07
CA GLY A 49 4.38 4.92 -6.90
C GLY A 49 4.92 3.50 -6.90
N MET A 50 6.25 3.33 -6.88
CA MET A 50 6.90 2.01 -6.77
C MET A 50 6.63 1.40 -5.40
N GLU A 51 6.89 2.13 -4.31
CA GLU A 51 6.68 1.62 -2.95
C GLU A 51 5.21 1.29 -2.67
N LEU A 52 4.27 2.08 -3.21
CA LEU A 52 2.84 1.77 -3.14
C LEU A 52 2.48 0.49 -3.91
N GLY A 53 3.17 0.22 -5.02
CA GLY A 53 3.02 -1.01 -5.80
C GLY A 53 3.49 -2.23 -5.02
N ASP A 54 4.66 -2.13 -4.38
CA ASP A 54 5.25 -3.21 -3.58
C ASP A 54 4.41 -3.50 -2.32
N LEU A 55 3.83 -2.45 -1.72
CA LEU A 55 2.85 -2.60 -0.63
C LEU A 55 1.59 -3.35 -1.08
N ILE A 56 1.03 -2.99 -2.24
CA ILE A 56 -0.15 -3.69 -2.80
C ILE A 56 0.20 -5.15 -3.09
N PHE A 57 1.36 -5.43 -3.67
CA PHE A 57 1.82 -6.79 -3.95
C PHE A 57 1.91 -7.62 -2.66
N SER A 58 2.50 -7.07 -1.60
CA SER A 58 2.64 -7.73 -0.31
C SER A 58 1.29 -8.06 0.34
N ILE A 59 0.31 -7.15 0.23
CA ILE A 59 -1.07 -7.38 0.68
C ILE A 59 -1.74 -8.50 -0.12
N ILE A 60 -1.57 -8.51 -1.44
CA ILE A 60 -2.12 -9.56 -2.33
C ILE A 60 -1.51 -10.92 -1.96
N CYS A 61 -0.21 -11.00 -1.69
CA CYS A 61 0.44 -12.25 -1.25
C CYS A 61 -0.18 -12.79 0.04
N LEU A 62 -0.46 -11.91 1.02
CA LEU A 62 -1.09 -12.31 2.27
C LEU A 62 -2.55 -12.74 2.08
N ALA A 63 -3.33 -12.02 1.27
CA ALA A 63 -4.70 -12.37 0.95
C ALA A 63 -4.79 -13.75 0.27
N ASN A 64 -3.91 -14.00 -0.71
CA ASN A 64 -3.80 -15.29 -1.38
C ASN A 64 -3.43 -16.43 -0.42
N TYR A 65 -2.53 -16.18 0.53
CA TYR A 65 -2.15 -17.18 1.54
C TYR A 65 -3.34 -17.63 2.40
N TYR A 66 -4.20 -16.69 2.78
CA TYR A 66 -5.37 -16.94 3.61
C TYR A 66 -6.64 -17.29 2.82
N ASP A 67 -6.53 -17.44 1.49
CA ASP A 67 -7.67 -17.68 0.60
C ASP A 67 -8.78 -16.61 0.74
N ILE A 68 -8.37 -15.34 0.83
CA ILE A 68 -9.27 -14.19 0.95
C ILE A 68 -9.51 -13.58 -0.43
N ASP A 69 -10.77 -13.49 -0.84
CA ASP A 69 -11.17 -12.69 -1.99
C ASP A 69 -11.03 -11.19 -1.65
N LEU A 70 -9.89 -10.63 -2.07
CA LEU A 70 -9.58 -9.23 -1.80
C LEU A 70 -10.47 -8.27 -2.60
N GLU A 71 -10.96 -8.68 -3.78
CA GLU A 71 -11.82 -7.85 -4.64
C GLU A 71 -13.19 -7.67 -4.01
N GLU A 72 -13.84 -8.77 -3.59
CA GLU A 72 -15.13 -8.74 -2.89
C GLU A 72 -15.06 -7.88 -1.63
N ASN A 73 -14.03 -8.10 -0.79
CA ASN A 73 -13.85 -7.35 0.44
C ASN A 73 -13.57 -5.85 0.18
N PHE A 74 -12.82 -5.54 -0.86
CA PHE A 74 -12.55 -4.15 -1.24
C PHE A 74 -13.83 -3.44 -1.70
N GLU A 75 -14.66 -4.08 -2.53
CA GLU A 75 -15.95 -3.53 -2.93
C GLU A 75 -16.87 -3.24 -1.74
N LEU A 76 -16.96 -4.18 -0.78
CA LEU A 76 -17.77 -4.01 0.43
C LEU A 76 -17.32 -2.79 1.25
N ILE A 77 -16.01 -2.58 1.35
CA ILE A 77 -15.43 -1.42 2.03
C ILE A 77 -15.74 -0.13 1.26
N LEU A 78 -15.64 -0.11 -0.07
CA LEU A 78 -16.00 1.05 -0.89
C LEU A 78 -17.47 1.42 -0.71
N LYS A 79 -18.39 0.45 -0.80
CA LYS A 79 -19.83 0.65 -0.54
C LYS A 79 -20.07 1.19 0.88
N LYS A 80 -19.34 0.70 1.89
CA LYS A 80 -19.43 1.21 3.26
C LYS A 80 -18.99 2.67 3.37
N TYR A 81 -17.90 3.06 2.69
CA TYR A 81 -17.44 4.45 2.68
C TYR A 81 -18.38 5.37 1.93
N GLU A 82 -18.89 4.96 0.77
CA GLU A 82 -19.93 5.69 0.03
C GLU A 82 -21.12 5.99 0.93
N ASN A 83 -21.68 4.96 1.58
CA ASN A 83 -22.83 5.11 2.46
C ASN A 83 -22.56 5.98 3.69
N ARG A 84 -21.36 5.91 4.26
CA ARG A 84 -20.95 6.73 5.40
C ARG A 84 -20.76 8.20 5.02
N ASP A 85 -20.13 8.44 3.87
CA ASP A 85 -19.71 9.77 3.45
C ASP A 85 -20.78 10.50 2.61
N MET A 86 -21.91 9.84 2.31
CA MET A 86 -23.13 10.44 1.70
C MET A 86 -23.58 11.74 2.38
N ASN A 87 -23.35 11.90 3.69
CA ASN A 87 -23.76 13.08 4.45
C ASN A 87 -22.59 13.96 4.92
N ARG A 88 -21.35 13.70 4.46
CA ARG A 88 -20.15 14.28 5.09
C ARG A 88 -19.44 15.34 4.26
N TRP A 89 -19.68 15.44 2.95
CA TRP A 89 -18.97 16.37 2.06
C TRP A 89 -19.89 17.11 1.10
N THR A 90 -19.66 18.42 0.95
CA THR A 90 -20.32 19.27 -0.04
C THR A 90 -19.84 18.90 -1.44
N LYS A 91 -20.74 18.50 -2.35
CA LYS A 91 -20.42 18.26 -3.77
C LYS A 91 -19.73 19.51 -4.35
N LYS A 92 -18.56 19.35 -4.98
CA LYS A 92 -17.94 20.43 -5.75
C LYS A 92 -18.89 20.82 -6.89
N LYS A 93 -19.17 22.11 -7.01
CA LYS A 93 -19.87 22.72 -8.16
C LYS A 93 -18.95 22.78 -9.36
#